data_AF-A0A4Q6AW10-F1
#
_entry.id   AF-A0A4Q6AW10-F1
#
_cell.length_a   1.000
_cell.length_b   1.000
_cell.length_c   1.000
_cell.angle_alpha   90.00
_cell.angle_beta   90.00
_cell.angle_gamma   90.00
#
_symmetry.space_group_name_H-M   'P 1'
#
loop_
_entity.id
_entity.type
_entity.pdbx_description
1 polymer ?
#
loop_
_entity_poly.entity_id
_entity_poly.type
_entity_poly.pdbx_seq_one_letter_code
_entity_poly.pdbx_strand_id
1 'polypeptide(L)'
;MEKKNEDMNIYIKREALYELKSKIVPGVMGHLCVISILLFFTPHLKDHTWAMMGFSAGIILSSLLRIPLGRYSNDQIDANPKLWKVLTYGLLYSTLLSWAALFVMTLNWYPLASLPVILIALVAAGNTANSTSSLSSDPVLARIFSTVFMGSIVFGIILEGSRESYSVALLSFAHLAYHYVQIGMLAKGCRRCYARD
;
A
#
# COMPACT_ATOMS: atom_id res chain seq x y z
N MET A 1 -7.52 -11.67 35.37
CA MET A 1 -7.74 -11.85 33.91
C MET A 1 -7.45 -10.57 33.13
N GLU A 2 -7.84 -9.39 33.64
CA GLU A 2 -7.64 -8.10 32.98
C GLU A 2 -6.16 -7.73 32.73
N LYS A 3 -5.29 -7.85 33.75
CA LYS A 3 -3.84 -7.58 33.63
C LYS A 3 -3.14 -8.46 32.58
N LYS A 4 -3.47 -9.77 32.53
CA LYS A 4 -2.93 -10.70 31.51
C LYS A 4 -3.31 -10.29 30.09
N ASN A 5 -4.53 -9.77 29.90
CA ASN A 5 -4.99 -9.29 28.60
C ASN A 5 -4.29 -8.00 28.18
N GLU A 6 -3.97 -7.12 29.13
CA GLU A 6 -3.23 -5.88 28.88
C GLU A 6 -1.78 -6.16 28.48
N ASP A 7 -1.08 -7.03 29.21
CA ASP A 7 0.30 -7.44 28.92
C ASP A 7 0.41 -8.10 27.52
N MET A 8 -0.54 -8.98 27.20
CA MET A 8 -0.63 -9.63 25.89
C MET A 8 -0.87 -8.62 24.75
N ASN A 9 -1.71 -7.61 24.97
CA ASN A 9 -1.96 -6.56 23.96
C ASN A 9 -0.72 -5.69 23.71
N ILE A 10 0.09 -5.42 24.74
CA ILE A 10 1.33 -4.67 24.60
C ILE A 10 2.34 -5.48 23.78
N TYR A 11 2.47 -6.77 24.08
CA TYR A 11 3.37 -7.67 23.36
C TYR A 11 3.01 -7.78 21.86
N ILE A 12 1.74 -8.03 21.54
CA ILE A 12 1.25 -8.11 20.16
C ILE A 12 1.54 -6.82 19.39
N LYS A 13 1.34 -5.65 20.02
CA LYS A 13 1.62 -4.36 19.40
C LYS A 13 3.10 -4.17 19.09
N ARG A 14 3.99 -4.66 19.96
CA ARG A 14 5.45 -4.55 19.79
C ARG A 14 5.94 -5.44 18.65
N GLU A 15 5.52 -6.70 18.64
CA GLU A 15 5.82 -7.64 17.54
C GLU A 15 5.33 -7.11 16.19
N ALA A 16 4.14 -6.51 16.16
CA ALA A 16 3.60 -5.92 14.94
C ALA A 16 4.50 -4.81 14.35
N LEU A 17 5.18 -4.03 15.20
CA LEU A 17 6.13 -2.99 14.76
C LEU A 17 7.41 -3.60 14.19
N TYR A 18 7.92 -4.68 14.79
CA TYR A 18 9.10 -5.38 14.30
C TYR A 18 8.85 -6.11 12.98
N GLU A 19 7.69 -6.75 12.86
CA GLU A 19 7.27 -7.35 11.61
C GLU A 19 7.17 -6.27 10.52
N LEU A 20 6.53 -5.12 10.83
CA LEU A 20 6.43 -4.00 9.89
C LEU A 20 7.82 -3.49 9.47
N LYS A 21 8.73 -3.30 10.43
CA LYS A 21 10.13 -2.88 10.17
C LYS A 21 10.82 -3.79 9.16
N SER A 22 10.70 -5.11 9.32
CA SER A 22 11.39 -6.07 8.45
C SER A 22 10.93 -6.00 6.98
N LYS A 23 9.71 -5.50 6.75
CA LYS A 23 9.10 -5.39 5.41
C LYS A 23 9.29 -4.03 4.75
N ILE A 24 9.88 -3.05 5.45
CA ILE A 24 10.11 -1.69 4.92
C ILE A 24 11.01 -1.73 3.67
N VAL A 25 12.20 -2.32 3.77
CA VAL A 25 13.21 -2.26 2.69
C VAL A 25 12.75 -2.98 1.42
N PRO A 26 12.21 -4.22 1.48
CA PRO A 26 11.66 -4.86 0.29
C PRO A 26 10.54 -4.04 -0.38
N GLY A 27 9.67 -3.41 0.43
CA GLY A 27 8.60 -2.56 -0.09
C GLY A 27 9.12 -1.32 -0.84
N VAL A 28 10.22 -0.72 -0.37
CA VAL A 28 10.87 0.41 -1.06
C VAL A 28 11.39 0.00 -2.43
N MET A 29 12.07 -1.15 -2.53
CA MET A 29 12.60 -1.65 -3.81
C MET A 29 11.48 -1.92 -4.82
N GLY A 30 10.34 -2.45 -4.37
CA GLY A 30 9.17 -2.64 -5.22
C GLY A 30 8.70 -1.33 -5.87
N HIS A 31 8.59 -0.24 -5.10
CA HIS A 31 8.19 1.06 -5.65
C HIS A 31 9.20 1.61 -6.66
N LEU A 32 10.50 1.50 -6.40
CA LEU A 32 11.54 1.97 -7.32
C LEU A 32 11.50 1.21 -8.65
N CYS A 33 11.33 -0.11 -8.62
CA CYS A 33 11.19 -0.93 -9.82
C CYS A 33 9.94 -0.54 -10.62
N VAL A 34 8.79 -0.42 -9.95
CA VAL A 34 7.52 -0.09 -10.63
C VAL A 34 7.56 1.30 -11.24
N ILE A 35 8.06 2.31 -10.52
CA ILE A 35 8.19 3.67 -11.05
C ILE A 35 9.14 3.69 -12.25
N SER A 36 10.25 2.95 -12.20
CA SER A 36 11.15 2.83 -13.35
C SER A 36 10.43 2.27 -14.56
N ILE A 37 9.66 1.19 -14.41
CA ILE A 37 8.86 0.61 -15.50
C ILE A 37 7.87 1.64 -16.05
N LEU A 38 7.13 2.34 -15.18
CA LEU A 38 6.18 3.35 -15.64
C LEU A 38 6.87 4.49 -16.40
N LEU A 39 8.01 4.98 -15.94
CA LEU A 39 8.74 6.07 -16.59
C LEU A 39 9.30 5.69 -17.97
N PHE A 40 9.77 4.45 -18.14
CA PHE A 40 10.39 4.00 -19.40
C PHE A 40 9.39 3.44 -20.42
N PHE A 41 8.28 2.83 -19.97
CA PHE A 41 7.35 2.10 -20.84
C PHE A 41 6.02 2.80 -21.06
N THR A 42 5.82 4.01 -20.51
CA THR A 42 4.61 4.82 -20.77
C THR A 42 4.96 6.18 -21.36
N PRO A 43 4.06 6.80 -22.14
CA PRO A 43 4.25 8.15 -22.63
C PRO A 43 4.02 9.24 -21.56
N HIS A 44 3.83 8.88 -20.27
CA HIS A 44 3.54 9.83 -19.19
C HIS A 44 4.53 10.99 -19.09
N LEU A 45 5.83 10.71 -19.25
CA LEU A 45 6.85 11.76 -19.23
C LEU A 45 6.76 12.73 -20.41
N LYS A 46 6.27 12.26 -21.56
CA LYS A 46 6.15 13.07 -22.78
C LYS A 46 4.89 13.94 -22.74
N ASP A 47 3.76 13.36 -22.33
CA ASP A 47 2.47 14.03 -22.42
C ASP A 47 2.21 14.94 -21.20
N HIS A 48 2.68 14.53 -20.01
CA HIS A 48 2.37 15.19 -18.74
C HIS A 48 3.55 15.21 -17.75
N THR A 49 4.68 15.74 -18.22
CA THR A 49 5.97 15.70 -17.51
C THR A 49 5.88 16.15 -16.05
N TRP A 50 5.29 17.32 -15.79
CA TRP A 50 5.26 17.92 -14.44
C TRP A 50 4.50 17.08 -13.43
N ALA A 51 3.34 16.54 -13.81
CA ALA A 51 2.54 15.74 -12.91
C ALA A 51 3.19 14.37 -12.65
N MET A 52 3.74 13.74 -13.71
CA MET A 52 4.47 12.48 -13.56
C MET A 52 5.69 12.65 -12.65
N MET A 53 6.47 13.73 -12.84
CA MET A 53 7.61 14.04 -11.97
C MET A 53 7.16 14.31 -10.53
N GLY A 54 6.08 15.08 -10.32
CA GLY A 54 5.56 15.39 -8.99
C GLY A 54 5.13 14.15 -8.21
N PHE A 55 4.27 13.31 -8.78
CA PHE A 55 3.79 12.09 -8.11
C PHE A 55 4.88 11.03 -7.96
N SER A 56 5.73 10.84 -8.98
CA SER A 56 6.86 9.91 -8.89
C SER A 56 7.87 10.36 -7.85
N ALA A 57 8.17 11.67 -7.77
CA ALA A 57 9.03 12.21 -6.71
C ALA A 57 8.40 12.00 -5.33
N GLY A 58 7.08 12.20 -5.18
CA GLY A 58 6.36 11.89 -3.96
C GLY A 58 6.56 10.43 -3.52
N ILE A 59 6.35 9.48 -4.43
CA ILE A 59 6.52 8.04 -4.18
C ILE A 59 7.98 7.68 -3.88
N ILE A 60 8.93 8.21 -4.63
CA ILE A 60 10.36 7.92 -4.46
C ILE A 60 10.85 8.49 -3.15
N LEU A 61 10.60 9.79 -2.87
CA LEU A 61 11.07 10.45 -1.66
C LEU A 61 10.46 9.81 -0.42
N SER A 62 9.14 9.55 -0.41
CA SER A 62 8.49 8.88 0.71
C SER A 62 9.01 7.44 0.91
N SER A 63 9.45 6.77 -0.15
CA SER A 63 10.05 5.43 -0.08
C SER A 63 11.49 5.47 0.42
N LEU A 64 12.33 6.35 -0.12
CA LEU A 64 13.74 6.48 0.31
C LEU A 64 13.85 6.93 1.76
N LEU A 65 13.00 7.85 2.21
CA LEU A 65 12.95 8.29 3.61
C LEU A 65 12.55 7.17 4.59
N ARG A 66 11.98 6.06 4.11
CA ARG A 66 11.72 4.88 4.96
C ARG A 66 12.94 4.00 5.16
N ILE A 67 13.96 4.07 4.32
CA ILE A 67 15.17 3.23 4.45
C ILE A 67 15.84 3.42 5.81
N PRO A 68 16.11 4.64 6.30
CA PRO A 68 16.65 4.84 7.64
C PRO A 68 15.77 4.24 8.74
N LEU A 69 14.43 4.34 8.62
CA LEU A 69 13.50 3.76 9.61
C LEU A 69 13.53 2.23 9.64
N GLY A 70 13.81 1.58 8.50
CA GLY A 70 14.05 0.14 8.43
C GLY A 70 15.36 -0.30 9.08
N ARG A 71 16.30 0.63 9.31
CA ARG A 71 17.59 0.37 9.96
C ARG A 71 17.59 0.61 11.47
N TYR A 72 16.50 1.12 12.05
CA TYR A 72 16.39 1.30 13.50
C TYR A 72 16.56 -0.04 14.23
N SER A 73 17.31 -0.09 15.32
CA SER A 73 17.36 -1.28 16.19
C SER A 73 16.02 -1.47 16.90
N ASN A 74 15.78 -2.67 17.43
CA ASN A 74 14.56 -2.92 18.20
C ASN A 74 14.53 -2.05 19.46
N ASP A 75 15.67 -1.89 20.13
CA ASP A 75 15.80 -1.01 21.31
C ASP A 75 15.47 0.46 20.99
N GLN A 76 15.84 0.95 19.81
CA GLN A 76 15.50 2.31 19.37
C GLN A 76 13.99 2.48 19.15
N ILE A 77 13.32 1.44 18.62
CA ILE A 77 11.87 1.43 18.47
C ILE A 77 11.21 1.41 19.86
N ASP A 78 11.74 0.64 20.81
CA ASP A 78 11.18 0.55 22.15
C ASP A 78 11.38 1.82 22.98
N ALA A 79 12.50 2.53 22.76
CA ALA A 79 12.78 3.79 23.41
C ALA A 79 11.77 4.89 23.00
N ASN A 80 11.32 4.92 21.73
CA ASN A 80 10.33 5.87 21.26
C ASN A 80 9.38 5.30 20.19
N PRO A 81 8.44 4.42 20.57
CA PRO A 81 7.61 3.70 19.61
C PRO A 81 6.60 4.63 18.91
N LYS A 82 6.19 5.71 19.58
CA LYS A 82 5.27 6.70 19.02
C LYS A 82 5.91 7.46 17.87
N LEU A 83 7.13 7.96 18.04
CA LEU A 83 7.83 8.70 16.99
C LEU A 83 8.08 7.82 15.76
N TRP A 84 8.62 6.60 15.97
CA TRP A 84 8.87 5.67 14.87
C TRP A 84 7.58 5.34 14.10
N LYS A 85 6.46 5.13 14.82
CA LYS A 85 5.15 4.88 14.22
C LYS A 85 4.66 6.07 13.40
N VAL A 86 4.71 7.30 13.95
CA VAL A 86 4.28 8.51 13.25
C VAL A 86 5.07 8.73 11.97
N LEU A 87 6.40 8.60 12.02
CA LEU A 87 7.26 8.75 10.84
C LEU A 87 6.97 7.67 9.79
N THR A 88 6.90 6.40 10.21
CA THR A 88 6.64 5.28 9.29
C THR A 88 5.27 5.40 8.64
N TYR A 89 4.22 5.71 9.42
CA TYR A 89 2.85 5.79 8.92
C TYR A 89 2.66 7.04 8.06
N GLY A 90 3.25 8.17 8.44
CA GLY A 90 3.24 9.38 7.63
C GLY A 90 3.83 9.15 6.24
N LEU A 91 4.99 8.47 6.16
CA LEU A 91 5.61 8.14 4.88
C LEU A 91 4.82 7.10 4.09
N LEU A 92 4.22 6.11 4.76
CA LEU A 92 3.31 5.15 4.14
C LEU A 92 2.11 5.85 3.51
N TYR A 93 1.40 6.70 4.26
CA TYR A 93 0.25 7.46 3.75
C TYR A 93 0.64 8.42 2.63
N SER A 94 1.78 9.09 2.73
CA SER A 94 2.32 9.92 1.64
C SER A 94 2.51 9.10 0.35
N THR A 95 3.07 7.89 0.48
CA THR A 95 3.22 6.97 -0.66
C THR A 95 1.86 6.54 -1.23
N LEU A 96 0.90 6.21 -0.35
CA LEU A 96 -0.45 5.81 -0.73
C LEU A 96 -1.16 6.89 -1.54
N LEU A 97 -1.14 8.14 -1.04
CA LEU A 97 -1.79 9.27 -1.69
C LEU A 97 -1.13 9.61 -3.03
N SER A 98 0.20 9.52 -3.11
CA SER A 98 0.92 9.78 -4.35
C SER A 98 0.59 8.75 -5.44
N TRP A 99 0.49 7.46 -5.07
CA TRP A 99 0.01 6.41 -5.97
C TRP A 99 -1.45 6.61 -6.39
N ALA A 100 -2.35 6.89 -5.43
CA ALA A 100 -3.75 7.11 -5.73
C ALA A 100 -3.95 8.30 -6.69
N ALA A 101 -3.21 9.38 -6.48
CA ALA A 101 -3.21 10.53 -7.37
C ALA A 101 -2.72 10.17 -8.77
N LEU A 102 -1.63 9.39 -8.88
CA LEU A 102 -1.13 8.90 -10.16
C LEU A 102 -2.16 8.01 -10.88
N PHE A 103 -2.86 7.15 -10.14
CA PHE A 103 -3.91 6.29 -10.71
C PHE A 103 -5.08 7.10 -11.28
N VAL A 104 -5.61 8.04 -10.49
CA VAL A 104 -6.69 8.92 -10.92
C VAL A 104 -6.25 9.76 -12.12
N MET A 105 -5.06 10.32 -12.07
CA MET A 105 -4.49 11.14 -13.14
C MET A 105 -4.41 10.36 -14.46
N THR A 106 -3.82 9.16 -14.45
CA THR A 106 -3.70 8.34 -15.66
C THR A 106 -5.06 7.93 -16.23
N LEU A 107 -6.05 7.61 -15.38
CA LEU A 107 -7.41 7.31 -15.84
C LEU A 107 -8.11 8.52 -16.46
N ASN A 108 -7.78 9.74 -16.04
CA ASN A 108 -8.38 10.95 -16.60
C ASN A 108 -7.75 11.38 -17.95
N TRP A 109 -6.49 11.01 -18.20
CA TRP A 109 -5.75 11.48 -19.37
C TRP A 109 -5.65 10.47 -20.51
N TYR A 110 -5.82 9.18 -20.20
CA TYR A 110 -5.63 8.12 -21.18
C TYR A 110 -6.89 7.27 -21.34
N PRO A 111 -7.20 6.82 -22.58
CA PRO A 111 -8.32 5.89 -22.80
C PRO A 111 -8.15 4.59 -22.02
N LEU A 112 -9.23 3.95 -21.56
CA LEU A 112 -9.13 2.74 -20.73
C LEU A 112 -8.40 1.56 -21.38
N ALA A 113 -8.53 1.39 -22.69
CA ALA A 113 -7.85 0.32 -23.43
C ALA A 113 -6.37 0.62 -23.71
N SER A 114 -5.85 1.75 -23.26
CA SER A 114 -4.46 2.15 -23.50
C SER A 114 -3.49 1.43 -22.56
N LEU A 115 -2.26 1.24 -23.04
CA LEU A 115 -1.17 0.63 -22.26
C LEU A 115 -0.96 1.30 -20.88
N PRO A 116 -0.97 2.64 -20.74
CA PRO A 116 -0.80 3.30 -19.44
C PRO A 116 -1.85 2.87 -18.41
N VAL A 117 -3.13 2.81 -18.81
CA VAL A 117 -4.23 2.41 -17.93
C VAL A 117 -4.10 0.95 -17.51
N ILE A 118 -3.72 0.07 -18.43
CA ILE A 118 -3.49 -1.34 -18.11
C ILE A 118 -2.35 -1.48 -17.08
N LEU A 119 -1.26 -0.74 -17.28
CA LEU A 119 -0.11 -0.79 -16.37
C LEU A 119 -0.45 -0.22 -14.99
N ILE A 120 -1.14 0.91 -14.88
CA ILE A 120 -1.52 1.44 -13.55
C ILE A 120 -2.53 0.55 -12.84
N ALA A 121 -3.44 -0.12 -13.55
CA ALA A 121 -4.37 -1.08 -12.96
C ALA A 121 -3.63 -2.31 -12.41
N LEU A 122 -2.63 -2.81 -13.16
CA LEU A 122 -1.75 -3.88 -12.70
C LEU A 122 -0.95 -3.47 -11.47
N VAL A 123 -0.45 -2.23 -11.45
CA VAL A 123 0.27 -1.67 -10.29
C VAL A 123 -0.65 -1.53 -9.09
N ALA A 124 -1.89 -1.08 -9.26
CA ALA A 124 -2.86 -1.00 -8.17
C ALA A 124 -3.17 -2.38 -7.58
N ALA A 125 -3.36 -3.41 -8.42
CA ALA A 125 -3.56 -4.78 -7.97
C ALA A 125 -2.31 -5.32 -7.24
N GLY A 126 -1.11 -5.11 -7.80
CA GLY A 126 0.16 -5.50 -7.18
C GLY A 126 0.39 -4.80 -5.83
N ASN A 127 0.12 -3.50 -5.75
CA ASN A 127 0.23 -2.73 -4.52
C ASN A 127 -0.79 -3.17 -3.46
N THR A 128 -1.99 -3.58 -3.87
CA THR A 128 -3.03 -4.15 -3.00
C THR A 128 -2.57 -5.50 -2.43
N ALA A 129 -2.01 -6.38 -3.27
CA ALA A 129 -1.44 -7.64 -2.80
C ALA A 129 -0.23 -7.41 -1.86
N ASN A 130 0.63 -6.45 -2.21
CA ASN A 130 1.75 -6.06 -1.38
C ASN A 130 1.29 -5.48 -0.04
N SER A 131 0.25 -4.64 0.02
CA SER A 131 -0.27 -4.11 1.30
C SER A 131 -0.85 -5.21 2.18
N THR A 132 -1.56 -6.19 1.60
CA THR A 132 -2.09 -7.34 2.35
C THR A 132 -0.97 -8.14 3.04
N SER A 133 0.18 -8.31 2.39
CA SER A 133 1.33 -9.04 2.94
C SER A 133 2.22 -8.18 3.84
N SER A 134 2.57 -6.97 3.40
CA SER A 134 3.51 -6.09 4.09
C SER A 134 2.92 -5.42 5.33
N LEU A 135 1.61 -5.22 5.35
CA LEU A 135 0.88 -4.61 6.46
C LEU A 135 0.04 -5.63 7.22
N SER A 136 0.34 -6.93 7.10
CA SER A 136 -0.38 -8.00 7.80
C SER A 136 -0.44 -7.81 9.32
N SER A 137 0.56 -7.12 9.88
CA SER A 137 0.63 -6.81 11.31
C SER A 137 -0.32 -5.70 11.75
N ASP A 138 -0.81 -4.87 10.84
CA ASP A 138 -1.87 -3.88 11.06
C ASP A 138 -3.00 -4.05 10.03
N PRO A 139 -4.03 -4.85 10.34
CA PRO A 139 -5.11 -5.13 9.39
C PRO A 139 -5.98 -3.92 9.07
N VAL A 140 -5.99 -2.89 9.92
CA VAL A 140 -6.71 -1.64 9.63
C VAL A 140 -5.96 -0.90 8.54
N LEU A 141 -4.64 -0.76 8.70
CA LEU A 141 -3.79 -0.12 7.71
C LEU A 141 -3.79 -0.87 6.37
N ALA A 142 -3.69 -2.20 6.40
CA ALA A 142 -3.79 -3.04 5.21
C ALA A 142 -5.10 -2.80 4.44
N ARG A 143 -6.24 -2.73 5.15
CA ARG A 143 -7.55 -2.45 4.54
C ARG A 143 -7.56 -1.06 3.90
N ILE A 144 -7.12 -0.02 4.61
CA ILE A 144 -7.08 1.34 4.07
C ILE A 144 -6.29 1.37 2.75
N PHE A 145 -5.12 0.75 2.73
CA PHE A 145 -4.28 0.69 1.52
C PHE A 145 -5.00 -0.04 0.38
N SER A 146 -5.55 -1.22 0.65
CA SER A 146 -6.29 -1.99 -0.35
C SER A 146 -7.50 -1.23 -0.89
N THR A 147 -8.27 -0.55 -0.03
CA THR A 147 -9.40 0.29 -0.45
C THR A 147 -8.96 1.45 -1.30
N VAL A 148 -7.89 2.16 -0.93
CA VAL A 148 -7.49 3.36 -1.65
C VAL A 148 -6.86 3.01 -3.00
N PHE A 149 -6.00 1.98 -3.07
CA PHE A 149 -5.42 1.54 -4.33
C PHE A 149 -6.47 1.01 -5.30
N MET A 150 -7.33 0.08 -4.89
CA MET A 150 -8.37 -0.45 -5.77
C MET A 150 -9.49 0.55 -6.01
N GLY A 151 -9.90 1.28 -4.97
CA GLY A 151 -11.01 2.24 -5.04
C GLY A 151 -10.73 3.42 -5.97
N SER A 152 -9.50 3.93 -5.99
CA SER A 152 -9.12 4.99 -6.95
C SER A 152 -9.22 4.52 -8.40
N ILE A 153 -8.88 3.26 -8.69
CA ILE A 153 -9.05 2.67 -10.01
C ILE A 153 -10.53 2.43 -10.33
N VAL A 154 -11.25 1.76 -9.44
CA VAL A 154 -12.68 1.42 -9.61
C VAL A 154 -13.51 2.66 -9.85
N PHE A 155 -13.29 3.72 -9.08
CA PHE A 155 -14.02 4.97 -9.21
C PHE A 155 -13.83 5.58 -10.61
N GLY A 156 -12.58 5.69 -11.07
CA GLY A 156 -12.30 6.23 -12.41
C GLY A 156 -12.88 5.37 -13.54
N ILE A 157 -12.81 4.05 -13.42
CA ILE A 157 -13.36 3.12 -14.42
C ILE A 157 -14.90 3.20 -14.49
N ILE A 158 -15.59 3.27 -13.35
CA ILE A 158 -17.07 3.34 -13.32
C ILE A 158 -17.57 4.61 -14.02
N LEU A 159 -16.87 5.73 -13.87
CA LEU A 159 -17.26 7.00 -14.48
C LEU A 159 -17.24 6.98 -16.02
N GLU A 160 -16.47 6.09 -16.64
CA GLU A 160 -16.50 5.93 -18.10
C GLU A 160 -17.82 5.34 -18.60
N GLY A 161 -18.50 4.51 -17.80
CA GLY A 161 -19.85 4.03 -18.10
C GLY A 161 -19.98 3.02 -19.24
N SER A 162 -18.88 2.52 -19.81
CA SER A 162 -18.91 1.46 -20.83
C SER A 162 -19.18 0.07 -20.23
N ARG A 163 -19.63 -0.88 -21.04
CA ARG A 163 -19.91 -2.27 -20.59
C ARG A 163 -18.63 -2.97 -20.14
N GLU A 164 -17.54 -2.72 -20.86
CA GLU A 164 -16.20 -3.19 -20.57
C GLU A 164 -15.73 -2.61 -19.22
N SER A 165 -15.94 -1.32 -18.99
CA SER A 165 -15.62 -0.64 -17.74
C SER A 165 -16.32 -1.29 -16.54
N TYR A 166 -17.63 -1.57 -16.63
CA TYR A 166 -18.34 -2.25 -15.54
C TYR A 166 -17.78 -3.65 -15.25
N SER A 167 -17.33 -4.37 -16.27
CA SER A 167 -16.74 -5.69 -16.11
C SER A 167 -15.40 -5.61 -15.36
N VAL A 168 -14.55 -4.65 -15.70
CA VAL A 168 -13.27 -4.42 -14.99
C VAL A 168 -13.51 -3.90 -13.57
N ALA A 169 -14.51 -3.06 -13.35
CA ALA A 169 -14.90 -2.60 -12.02
C ALA A 169 -15.37 -3.76 -11.14
N LEU A 170 -16.21 -4.66 -11.66
CA LEU A 170 -16.67 -5.84 -10.94
C LEU A 170 -15.51 -6.78 -10.57
N LEU A 171 -14.59 -7.02 -11.52
CA LEU A 171 -13.38 -7.82 -11.26
C LEU A 171 -12.52 -7.18 -10.16
N SER A 172 -12.39 -5.86 -10.20
CA SER A 172 -11.64 -5.10 -9.20
C SER A 172 -12.30 -5.16 -7.82
N PHE A 173 -13.63 -5.11 -7.74
CA PHE A 173 -14.38 -5.34 -6.50
C PHE A 173 -14.18 -6.75 -5.96
N ALA A 174 -14.23 -7.77 -6.83
CA ALA A 174 -13.97 -9.15 -6.42
C ALA A 174 -12.55 -9.31 -5.88
N HIS A 175 -11.56 -8.68 -6.52
CA HIS A 175 -10.18 -8.66 -6.05
C HIS A 175 -10.03 -7.98 -4.68
N LEU A 176 -10.69 -6.83 -4.49
CA LEU A 176 -10.71 -6.14 -3.20
C LEU A 176 -11.35 -7.00 -2.10
N ALA A 177 -12.50 -7.63 -2.39
CA ALA A 177 -13.19 -8.51 -1.46
C ALA A 177 -12.32 -9.70 -1.04
N TYR A 178 -11.63 -10.33 -2.00
CA TYR A 178 -10.65 -11.39 -1.74
C TYR A 178 -9.56 -10.93 -0.76
N HIS A 179 -8.96 -9.76 -0.98
CA HIS A 179 -7.94 -9.22 -0.07
C HIS A 179 -8.49 -8.89 1.31
N TYR A 180 -9.73 -8.42 1.42
CA TYR A 180 -10.37 -8.20 2.72
C TYR A 180 -10.50 -9.50 3.53
N VAL A 181 -10.88 -10.59 2.86
CA VAL A 181 -10.94 -11.92 3.48
C VAL A 181 -9.53 -12.36 3.90
N GLN A 182 -8.54 -12.23 3.01
CA GLN A 182 -7.15 -12.59 3.30
C GLN A 182 -6.57 -11.82 4.49
N ILE A 183 -6.77 -10.49 4.55
CA ILE A 183 -6.38 -9.66 5.69
C ILE A 183 -7.06 -10.14 6.97
N GLY A 184 -8.35 -10.48 6.90
CA GLY A 184 -9.11 -11.02 8.02
C GLY A 184 -8.55 -12.35 8.55
N MET A 185 -8.10 -13.23 7.64
CA MET A 185 -7.47 -14.50 8.00
C MET A 185 -6.10 -14.29 8.66
N LEU A 186 -5.26 -13.44 8.09
CA LEU A 186 -3.94 -13.11 8.65
C LEU A 186 -4.06 -12.51 10.05
N ALA A 187 -4.99 -11.58 10.25
CA ALA A 187 -5.27 -10.96 11.55
C ALA A 187 -5.77 -11.93 12.64
N LYS A 188 -6.44 -13.03 12.22
CA LYS A 188 -6.84 -14.12 13.13
C LYS A 188 -5.68 -15.07 13.42
N GLY A 189 -4.85 -15.35 12.42
CA GLY A 189 -3.66 -16.19 12.53
C GLY A 189 -2.68 -15.66 13.58
N CYS A 190 -2.29 -14.39 13.49
CA CYS A 190 -1.40 -13.75 14.47
C CYS A 190 -1.92 -13.90 15.91
N ARG A 191 -3.21 -13.60 16.14
CA ARG A 191 -3.81 -13.71 17.49
C ARG A 191 -3.80 -15.12 18.07
N ARG A 192 -3.86 -16.16 17.23
CA ARG A 192 -3.85 -17.56 17.69
C ARG A 192 -2.45 -18.05 18.08
N CYS A 193 -1.40 -17.59 17.38
CA CYS A 193 -0.03 -17.94 17.73
C CYS A 193 0.31 -17.42 19.14
N TYR A 194 0.00 -16.15 19.41
CA TYR A 194 0.29 -15.51 20.70
C TYR A 194 -0.58 -15.98 21.87
N ALA A 195 -1.68 -16.69 21.63
CA ALA A 195 -2.52 -17.23 22.68
C ALA A 195 -2.07 -18.62 23.17
N ARG A 196 -1.10 -19.25 22.50
CA ARG A 196 -0.57 -20.58 22.84
C ARG A 196 0.72 -20.54 23.66
N ASP A 197 1.35 -19.39 23.75
CA ASP A 197 2.53 -19.11 24.59
C ASP A 197 2.10 -18.49 25.93
#